data_AF-A0A1V4FJA1-F1
#
_entry.id   AF-A0A1V4FJA1-F1
#
_cell.length_a   1.000
_cell.length_b   1.000
_cell.length_c   1.000
_cell.angle_alpha   90.00
_cell.angle_beta   90.00
_cell.angle_gamma   90.00
#
_symmetry.space_group_name_H-M   'P 1'
#
loop_
_entity.id
_entity.type
_entity.pdbx_description
1 polymer ?
#
loop_
_entity_poly.entity_id
_entity_poly.type
_entity_poly.pdbx_seq_one_letter_code
_entity_poly.pdbx_strand_id
1 'polypeptide(L)'
;MTYKHLTTRELTLIADFWYQGTKAYRAAKLLQRSQETIYRVYRFLNDGKTIDQYLQTYQRHKRRCGRKQTQLPTIEVNYIHAQIKAGWTPDTIIGRHEHPISCSMHTLYRMFARNQYGFSVKQLPMKGKRHPNGYVEHRGKAGQLGRSIYQRYRDFPHYQHEFG
;
A
#
# COMPACT_ATOMS: atom_id res chain seq x y z
N MET A 1 11.33 -13.35 -12.24
CA MET A 1 10.64 -12.76 -13.40
C MET A 1 9.29 -12.22 -12.96
N THR A 2 9.04 -10.93 -13.12
CA THR A 2 7.74 -10.32 -12.76
C THR A 2 6.76 -10.51 -13.90
N TYR A 3 5.60 -11.13 -13.61
CA TYR A 3 4.56 -11.32 -14.62
C TYR A 3 4.02 -9.97 -15.12
N LYS A 4 4.21 -9.66 -16.40
CA LYS A 4 3.73 -8.42 -17.02
C LYS A 4 2.39 -8.67 -17.69
N HIS A 5 1.33 -8.05 -17.19
CA HIS A 5 -0.01 -8.17 -17.76
C HIS A 5 -0.07 -7.60 -19.20
N LEU A 6 -1.01 -8.12 -19.99
CA LEU A 6 -1.35 -7.56 -21.29
C LEU A 6 -2.08 -6.24 -21.08
N THR A 7 -1.65 -5.22 -21.78
CA THR A 7 -2.33 -3.92 -21.86
C THR A 7 -3.50 -3.99 -22.84
N THR A 8 -4.44 -3.06 -22.75
CA THR A 8 -5.57 -2.96 -23.68
C THR A 8 -5.07 -2.82 -25.13
N ARG A 9 -4.02 -2.03 -25.36
CA ARG A 9 -3.39 -1.86 -26.68
C ARG A 9 -2.78 -3.17 -27.21
N GLU A 10 -2.14 -3.95 -26.35
CA GLU A 10 -1.62 -5.26 -26.77
C GLU A 10 -2.78 -6.22 -27.09
N LEU A 11 -3.86 -6.21 -26.32
CA LEU A 11 -5.04 -7.04 -26.59
C LEU A 11 -5.70 -6.71 -27.93
N THR A 12 -5.84 -5.43 -28.29
CA THR A 12 -6.38 -5.03 -29.59
C THR A 12 -5.47 -5.48 -30.73
N LEU A 13 -4.15 -5.27 -30.61
CA LEU A 13 -3.19 -5.74 -31.62
C LEU A 13 -3.21 -7.27 -31.79
N ILE A 14 -3.37 -8.01 -30.69
CA ILE A 14 -3.51 -9.47 -30.74
C ILE A 14 -4.79 -9.88 -31.48
N ALA A 15 -5.89 -9.15 -31.29
CA ALA A 15 -7.13 -9.34 -32.02
C ALA A 15 -6.94 -9.12 -33.52
N ASP A 16 -6.26 -8.03 -33.89
CA ASP A 16 -6.00 -7.69 -35.29
C ASP A 16 -5.11 -8.75 -35.96
N PHE A 17 -4.05 -9.21 -35.26
CA PHE A 17 -3.20 -10.29 -35.76
C PHE A 17 -3.97 -11.61 -35.93
N TRP A 18 -4.91 -11.90 -35.03
CA TRP A 18 -5.77 -13.06 -35.14
C TRP A 18 -6.70 -12.96 -36.36
N TYR A 19 -7.33 -11.80 -36.55
CA TYR A 19 -8.20 -11.53 -37.71
C TYR A 19 -7.44 -11.64 -39.04
N GLN A 20 -6.19 -11.19 -39.09
CA GLN A 20 -5.29 -11.32 -40.24
C GLN A 20 -4.77 -12.77 -40.46
N GLY A 21 -5.10 -13.73 -39.59
CA GLY A 21 -4.63 -15.12 -39.69
C GLY A 21 -3.17 -15.33 -39.30
N THR A 22 -2.53 -14.34 -38.67
CA THR A 22 -1.14 -14.42 -38.22
C THR A 22 -1.00 -15.48 -37.13
N LYS A 23 -0.04 -16.40 -37.26
CA LYS A 23 0.17 -17.46 -36.25
C LYS A 23 0.61 -16.87 -34.90
N ALA A 24 0.06 -17.38 -33.80
CA ALA A 24 0.29 -16.88 -32.43
C ALA A 24 1.76 -16.76 -32.04
N TYR A 25 2.63 -17.71 -32.46
CA TYR A 25 4.07 -17.62 -32.17
C TYR A 25 4.76 -16.44 -32.85
N ARG A 26 4.28 -16.00 -34.04
CA ARG A 26 4.80 -14.82 -34.74
C ARG A 26 4.33 -13.55 -34.04
N ALA A 27 3.05 -13.47 -33.70
CA ALA A 27 2.51 -12.36 -32.91
C ALA A 27 3.22 -12.21 -31.55
N ALA A 28 3.55 -13.33 -30.89
CA ALA A 28 4.31 -13.32 -29.65
C ALA A 28 5.73 -12.73 -29.82
N LYS A 29 6.43 -13.08 -30.90
CA LYS A 29 7.74 -12.50 -31.23
C LYS A 29 7.64 -10.99 -31.50
N LEU A 30 6.64 -10.55 -32.28
CA LEU A 30 6.43 -9.14 -32.61
C LEU A 30 6.10 -8.30 -31.36
N LEU A 31 5.27 -8.83 -30.46
CA LEU A 31 4.87 -8.16 -29.22
C LEU A 31 5.88 -8.36 -28.08
N GLN A 32 6.97 -9.11 -28.32
CA GLN A 32 7.96 -9.50 -27.31
C GLN A 32 7.32 -10.11 -26.05
N ARG A 33 6.28 -10.93 -26.24
CA ARG A 33 5.55 -11.62 -25.17
C ARG A 33 5.78 -13.13 -25.24
N SER A 34 5.48 -13.83 -24.15
CA SER A 34 5.52 -15.30 -24.15
C SER A 34 4.46 -15.84 -25.11
N GLN A 35 4.82 -16.92 -25.81
CA GLN A 35 3.93 -17.58 -26.76
C GLN A 35 2.63 -18.01 -26.08
N GLU A 36 2.74 -18.63 -24.90
CA GLU A 36 1.60 -19.10 -24.12
C GLU A 36 0.59 -17.99 -23.79
N THR A 37 1.06 -16.77 -23.47
CA THR A 37 0.16 -15.64 -23.22
C THR A 37 -0.66 -15.27 -24.46
N ILE A 38 -0.05 -15.30 -25.65
CA ILE A 38 -0.76 -15.04 -26.90
C ILE A 38 -1.69 -16.21 -27.26
N TYR A 39 -1.24 -17.45 -27.09
CA TYR A 39 -2.05 -18.65 -27.34
C TYR A 39 -3.32 -18.67 -26.49
N ARG A 40 -3.27 -18.23 -25.24
CA ARG A 40 -4.48 -18.12 -24.39
C ARG A 40 -5.51 -17.15 -24.96
N VAL A 41 -5.07 -16.02 -25.49
CA VAL A 41 -5.98 -15.05 -26.12
C VAL A 41 -6.53 -15.61 -27.43
N TYR A 42 -5.69 -16.21 -28.28
CA TYR A 42 -6.11 -16.83 -29.53
C TYR A 42 -7.11 -17.96 -29.31
N ARG A 43 -6.90 -18.82 -28.32
CA ARG A 43 -7.86 -19.89 -27.98
C ARG A 43 -9.20 -19.30 -27.56
N PHE A 44 -9.19 -18.23 -26.77
CA PHE A 44 -10.40 -17.53 -26.37
C PHE A 44 -11.14 -16.91 -27.56
N LEU A 45 -10.42 -16.35 -28.54
CA LEU A 45 -11.00 -15.84 -29.79
C LEU A 45 -11.54 -16.97 -30.68
N ASN A 46 -10.83 -18.10 -30.76
CA ASN A 46 -11.27 -19.28 -31.51
C ASN A 46 -12.57 -19.87 -30.97
N ASP A 47 -12.85 -19.71 -29.67
CA ASP A 47 -14.14 -20.07 -29.06
C ASP A 47 -15.30 -19.13 -29.49
N GLY A 48 -15.04 -18.15 -30.38
CA GLY A 48 -16.04 -17.17 -30.84
C GLY A 48 -16.29 -16.01 -29.86
N LYS A 49 -15.45 -15.85 -28.83
CA LYS A 49 -15.60 -14.79 -27.83
C LYS A 49 -14.85 -13.53 -28.26
N THR A 50 -15.31 -12.38 -27.78
CA THR A 50 -14.69 -11.08 -28.13
C THR A 50 -13.54 -10.71 -27.19
N ILE A 51 -12.65 -9.82 -27.63
CA ILE A 51 -11.59 -9.29 -26.76
C ILE A 51 -12.16 -8.53 -25.55
N ASP A 52 -13.28 -7.83 -25.73
CA ASP A 52 -13.93 -7.15 -24.61
C ASP A 52 -14.37 -8.16 -23.53
N GLN A 53 -14.96 -9.29 -23.94
CA GLN A 53 -15.29 -10.39 -23.03
C GLN A 53 -14.05 -10.96 -22.34
N TYR A 54 -12.91 -11.06 -23.04
CA TYR A 54 -11.64 -11.48 -22.44
C TYR A 54 -11.20 -10.51 -21.34
N LEU A 55 -11.24 -9.21 -21.61
CA LEU A 55 -10.89 -8.16 -20.65
C LEU A 55 -11.82 -8.17 -19.43
N GLN A 56 -13.13 -8.25 -19.65
CA GLN A 56 -14.13 -8.36 -18.58
C GLN A 56 -13.88 -9.60 -17.70
N THR A 57 -13.58 -10.74 -18.32
CA THR A 57 -13.27 -11.99 -17.63
C THR A 57 -12.00 -11.86 -16.78
N TYR A 58 -10.94 -11.28 -17.35
CA TYR A 58 -9.72 -10.98 -16.63
C TYR A 58 -9.96 -10.05 -15.43
N GLN A 59 -10.73 -8.96 -15.61
CA GLN A 59 -11.08 -8.04 -14.52
C GLN A 59 -11.88 -8.75 -13.42
N ARG A 60 -12.83 -9.62 -13.78
CA ARG A 60 -13.61 -10.42 -12.84
C ARG A 60 -12.72 -11.37 -12.04
N HIS A 61 -11.77 -12.05 -12.67
CA HIS A 61 -10.79 -12.89 -11.97
C HIS A 61 -9.88 -12.06 -11.08
N LYS A 62 -9.39 -10.91 -11.56
CA LYS A 62 -8.53 -10.01 -10.77
C LYS A 62 -9.23 -9.53 -9.50
N ARG A 63 -10.53 -9.26 -9.56
CA ARG A 63 -11.34 -8.93 -8.37
C ARG A 63 -11.35 -10.06 -7.34
N ARG A 64 -11.19 -11.33 -7.73
CA ARG A 64 -11.12 -12.48 -6.81
C ARG A 64 -9.75 -12.65 -6.17
N CYS A 65 -8.70 -12.11 -6.78
CA CYS A 65 -7.34 -12.16 -6.26
C CYS A 65 -7.16 -11.20 -5.07
N GLY A 66 -6.19 -11.52 -4.21
CA GLY A 66 -5.79 -10.68 -3.08
C GLY A 66 -6.69 -10.81 -1.85
N ARG A 67 -6.21 -10.27 -0.73
CA ARG A 67 -6.93 -10.28 0.55
C ARG A 67 -8.15 -9.35 0.47
N LYS A 68 -9.33 -9.88 0.80
CA LYS A 68 -10.56 -9.09 0.90
C LYS A 68 -10.51 -8.13 2.08
N GLN A 69 -11.22 -7.01 1.93
CA GLN A 69 -11.33 -6.06 3.03
C GLN A 69 -12.12 -6.71 4.17
N THR A 70 -11.59 -6.60 5.39
CA THR A 70 -12.32 -7.01 6.59
C THR A 70 -13.57 -6.16 6.70
N GLN A 71 -14.70 -6.81 6.91
CA GLN A 71 -15.96 -6.15 7.23
C GLN A 71 -16.22 -6.29 8.72
N LEU A 72 -16.67 -5.21 9.35
CA LEU A 72 -17.09 -5.22 10.75
C LEU A 72 -18.62 -5.35 10.81
N PRO A 73 -19.15 -6.09 11.78
CA PRO A 73 -20.58 -6.12 12.04
C PRO A 73 -21.07 -4.74 12.50
N THR A 74 -22.34 -4.43 12.24
CA THR A 74 -22.94 -3.11 12.52
C THR A 74 -22.81 -2.70 13.99
N ILE A 75 -22.87 -3.66 14.91
CA ILE A 75 -22.71 -3.43 16.36
C ILE A 75 -21.33 -2.87 16.67
N GLU A 76 -20.26 -3.47 16.12
CA GLU A 76 -18.90 -3.00 16.30
C GLU A 76 -18.69 -1.61 15.67
N VAL A 77 -19.28 -1.37 14.49
CA VAL A 77 -19.21 -0.07 13.82
C VAL A 77 -19.85 1.03 14.66
N ASN A 78 -21.03 0.78 15.23
CA ASN A 78 -21.74 1.74 16.10
C ASN A 78 -20.96 2.02 17.38
N TYR A 79 -20.39 0.99 18.01
CA TYR A 79 -19.52 1.15 19.18
C TYR A 79 -18.30 2.02 18.84
N ILE A 80 -17.60 1.72 17.74
CA ILE A 80 -16.45 2.50 17.29
C ILE A 80 -16.84 3.97 17.07
N HIS A 81 -17.97 4.24 16.42
CA HIS A 81 -18.48 5.62 16.25
C HIS A 81 -18.73 6.34 17.57
N ALA A 82 -19.33 5.66 18.54
CA ALA A 82 -19.56 6.23 19.87
C ALA A 82 -18.24 6.59 20.58
N GLN A 83 -17.24 5.71 20.50
CA GLN A 83 -15.93 5.95 21.13
C GLN A 83 -15.12 7.02 20.42
N ILE A 84 -15.20 7.11 19.09
CA ILE A 84 -14.60 8.22 18.33
C ILE A 84 -15.21 9.55 18.75
N LYS A 85 -16.54 9.61 18.93
CA LYS A 85 -17.23 10.82 19.41
C LYS A 85 -16.79 11.21 20.83
N ALA A 86 -16.43 10.23 21.65
CA ALA A 86 -15.82 10.44 22.97
C ALA A 86 -14.33 10.84 22.91
N GLY A 87 -13.74 10.92 21.71
CA GLY A 87 -12.35 11.34 21.49
C GLY A 87 -11.31 10.21 21.63
N TRP A 88 -11.72 8.94 21.59
CA TRP A 88 -10.80 7.82 21.76
C TRP A 88 -10.02 7.51 20.47
N THR A 89 -8.78 7.04 20.63
CA THR A 89 -7.98 6.55 19.51
C THR A 89 -8.26 5.06 19.24
N PRO A 90 -8.01 4.56 18.02
CA PRO A 90 -8.12 3.13 17.70
C PRO A 90 -7.34 2.21 18.65
N ASP A 91 -6.18 2.65 19.14
CA ASP A 91 -5.39 1.90 20.12
C ASP A 91 -6.15 1.78 21.45
N THR A 92 -6.77 2.88 21.91
CA THR A 92 -7.57 2.90 23.14
C THR A 92 -8.82 2.04 23.00
N ILE A 93 -9.52 2.14 21.87
CA ILE A 93 -10.75 1.38 21.61
C ILE A 93 -10.51 -0.13 21.72
N ILE A 94 -9.40 -0.62 21.16
CA ILE A 94 -9.07 -2.05 21.18
C ILE A 94 -8.34 -2.45 22.46
N GLY A 95 -7.40 -1.63 22.94
CA GLY A 95 -6.54 -1.95 24.08
C GLY A 95 -7.27 -1.98 25.43
N ARG A 96 -8.45 -1.37 25.53
CA ARG A 96 -9.29 -1.45 26.74
C ARG A 96 -10.08 -2.75 26.86
N HIS A 97 -10.23 -3.50 25.76
CA HIS A 97 -10.96 -4.77 25.72
C HIS A 97 -12.42 -4.70 26.25
N GLU A 98 -13.04 -3.53 26.23
CA GLU A 98 -14.43 -3.33 26.70
C GLU A 98 -15.47 -3.98 25.75
N HIS A 99 -15.18 -4.02 24.46
CA HIS A 99 -15.98 -4.71 23.45
C HIS A 99 -15.09 -5.59 22.56
N PRO A 100 -15.52 -6.82 22.23
CA PRO A 100 -14.80 -7.66 21.28
C PRO A 100 -14.92 -7.03 19.89
N ILE A 101 -13.78 -6.66 19.31
CA ILE A 101 -13.68 -6.13 17.96
C ILE A 101 -13.02 -7.18 17.08
N SER A 102 -13.66 -7.51 15.97
CA SER A 102 -13.23 -8.58 15.06
C SER A 102 -11.98 -8.24 14.24
N CYS A 103 -11.36 -7.08 14.47
CA CYS A 103 -10.18 -6.62 13.75
C CYS A 103 -9.07 -6.11 14.65
N SER A 104 -7.83 -6.18 14.16
CA SER A 104 -6.67 -5.64 14.87
C SER A 104 -6.62 -4.12 14.78
N MET A 105 -5.90 -3.51 15.72
CA MET A 105 -5.61 -2.07 15.77
C MET A 105 -5.10 -1.49 14.45
N HIS A 106 -4.11 -2.13 13.82
CA HIS A 106 -3.63 -1.70 12.51
C HIS A 106 -4.71 -1.78 11.43
N THR A 107 -5.61 -2.75 11.51
CA THR A 107 -6.73 -2.88 10.57
C THR A 107 -7.73 -1.75 10.74
N LEU A 108 -8.03 -1.40 11.98
CA LEU A 108 -8.88 -0.27 12.31
C LEU A 108 -8.28 1.03 11.75
N TYR A 109 -6.99 1.31 11.98
CA TYR A 109 -6.31 2.47 11.36
C TYR A 109 -6.38 2.50 9.83
N ARG A 110 -6.23 1.34 9.16
CA ARG A 110 -6.40 1.27 7.70
C ARG A 110 -7.84 1.55 7.25
N MET A 111 -8.84 1.21 8.06
CA MET A 111 -10.24 1.55 7.78
C MET A 111 -10.45 3.06 7.82
N PHE A 112 -9.86 3.77 8.80
CA PHE A 112 -9.86 5.25 8.84
C PHE A 112 -9.19 5.86 7.62
N ALA A 113 -8.01 5.37 7.23
CA ALA A 113 -7.29 5.87 6.06
C ALA A 113 -8.09 5.72 4.75
N ARG A 114 -9.00 4.76 4.68
CA ARG A 114 -9.86 4.47 3.53
C ARG A 114 -11.24 5.12 3.63
N ASN A 115 -11.54 5.82 4.71
CA ASN A 115 -12.86 6.36 5.00
C ASN A 115 -13.97 5.29 5.01
N GLN A 116 -13.63 4.07 5.43
CA GLN A 116 -14.58 2.95 5.49
C GLN A 116 -15.59 3.20 6.63
N TYR A 117 -16.88 2.91 6.41
CA TYR A 117 -17.96 3.15 7.37
C TYR A 117 -18.11 4.61 7.86
N GLY A 118 -17.54 5.58 7.13
CA GLY A 118 -17.53 6.99 7.54
C GLY A 118 -16.47 7.33 8.59
N PHE A 119 -15.52 6.42 8.86
CA PHE A 119 -14.39 6.68 9.75
C PHE A 119 -13.38 7.62 9.08
N SER A 120 -13.41 8.90 9.43
CA SER A 120 -12.49 9.87 8.85
C SER A 120 -11.23 10.02 9.71
N VAL A 121 -10.06 10.06 9.06
CA VAL A 121 -8.78 10.36 9.74
C VAL A 121 -8.86 11.69 10.53
N LYS A 122 -9.69 12.64 10.08
CA LYS A 122 -9.89 13.93 10.75
C LYS A 122 -10.54 13.82 12.13
N GLN A 123 -11.24 12.72 12.40
CA GLN A 123 -11.88 12.47 13.69
C GLN A 123 -10.89 11.90 14.71
N LEU A 124 -9.71 11.46 14.26
CA LEU A 124 -8.69 10.94 15.15
C LEU A 124 -7.97 12.09 15.86
N PRO A 125 -7.76 12.00 17.18
CA PRO A 125 -6.89 12.92 17.88
C PRO A 125 -5.50 12.92 17.23
N MET A 126 -4.94 14.11 16.98
CA MET A 126 -3.56 14.26 16.53
C MET A 126 -2.62 13.60 17.53
N LYS A 127 -1.74 12.71 17.06
CA LYS A 127 -0.71 12.12 17.92
C LYS A 127 0.35 13.17 18.25
N GLY A 128 0.32 13.64 19.49
CA GLY A 128 1.27 14.62 20.01
C GLY A 128 0.89 16.06 19.66
N LYS A 129 1.38 17.00 20.48
CA LYS A 129 1.29 18.43 20.17
C LYS A 129 2.31 18.72 19.08
N ARG A 130 1.86 19.22 17.91
CA ARG A 130 2.79 19.75 16.91
C ARG A 130 3.46 20.96 17.53
N HIS A 131 4.78 20.91 17.64
CA HIS A 131 5.54 22.08 18.06
C HIS A 131 5.48 23.19 16.99
N PRO A 132 5.50 24.47 17.38
CA PRO A 132 5.59 25.57 16.45
C PRO A 132 6.80 25.44 15.51
N ASN A 133 6.71 26.00 14.31
CA ASN A 133 7.85 26.07 13.39
C ASN A 133 8.99 26.84 14.08
N GLY A 134 10.18 26.25 14.17
CA GLY A 134 11.33 26.82 14.89
C GLY A 134 11.43 26.42 16.36
N TYR A 135 10.54 25.56 16.85
CA TYR A 135 10.66 25.01 18.20
C TYR A 135 11.92 24.16 18.36
N VAL A 136 12.67 24.44 19.43
CA VAL A 136 13.84 23.68 19.85
C VAL A 136 13.50 23.01 21.18
N GLU A 137 13.58 21.69 21.24
CA GLU A 137 13.48 20.94 22.50
C GLU A 137 14.65 21.31 23.42
N HIS A 138 14.34 21.74 24.64
CA HIS A 138 15.34 22.07 25.68
C HIS A 138 15.39 21.03 26.80
N ARG A 139 14.41 20.12 26.88
CA ARG A 139 14.33 19.12 27.94
C ARG A 139 15.27 17.95 27.64
N GLY A 140 16.11 17.58 28.59
CA GLY A 140 17.03 16.44 28.44
C GLY A 140 18.28 16.71 27.58
N LYS A 141 18.58 17.98 27.23
CA LYS A 141 19.89 18.32 26.66
C LYS A 141 20.97 18.18 27.74
N ALA A 142 21.48 16.96 27.91
CA ALA A 142 22.82 16.72 28.45
C ALA A 142 23.93 17.26 27.51
N GLY A 143 23.59 18.08 26.50
CA GLY A 143 24.52 18.72 25.58
C GLY A 143 25.36 19.86 26.20
N GLN A 144 25.18 20.18 27.48
CA GLN A 144 26.13 21.01 28.24
C GLN A 144 27.11 20.19 29.08
N LEU A 145 26.91 18.87 29.21
CA LEU A 145 27.85 17.98 29.91
C LEU A 145 28.85 17.31 28.96
N GLY A 146 28.62 17.38 27.64
CA GLY A 146 29.52 16.85 26.62
C GLY A 146 30.33 17.94 25.93
N ARG A 147 31.65 17.79 25.88
CA ARG A 147 32.55 18.66 25.08
C ARG A 147 32.16 18.59 23.61
N SER A 148 32.16 19.73 22.93
CA SER A 148 31.86 19.80 21.50
C SER A 148 32.90 19.02 20.69
N ILE A 149 32.50 18.35 19.61
CA ILE A 149 33.45 17.63 18.74
C ILE A 149 34.55 18.55 18.19
N TYR A 150 34.26 19.84 18.04
CA TYR A 150 35.23 20.85 17.59
C TYR A 150 36.27 21.21 18.67
N GLN A 151 35.96 20.99 19.96
CA GLN A 151 36.95 21.15 21.04
C GLN A 151 37.97 20.02 21.07
N ARG A 152 37.69 18.88 20.42
CA ARG A 152 38.60 17.72 20.37
C ARG A 152 39.97 18.08 19.80
N TYR A 153 40.03 18.95 18.80
CA TYR A 153 41.28 19.37 18.18
C TYR A 153 42.14 20.28 19.09
N ARG A 154 41.52 20.98 20.05
CA ARG A 154 42.25 21.74 21.07
C ARG A 154 42.75 20.83 22.19
N ASP A 155 41.91 19.91 22.65
CA ASP A 155 42.25 19.01 23.75
C ASP A 155 43.27 17.95 23.33
N PHE A 156 43.23 17.52 22.06
CA PHE A 156 44.10 16.49 21.49
C PHE A 156 44.72 16.98 20.16
N PRO A 157 45.68 17.91 20.21
CA PRO A 157 46.29 18.49 19.01
C PRO A 157 47.07 17.46 18.18
N HIS A 158 47.54 16.38 18.80
CA HIS A 158 48.29 15.30 18.15
C HIS A 158 47.46 14.03 17.91
N TYR A 159 46.12 14.13 17.95
CA TYR A 159 45.22 12.97 17.83
C TYR A 159 45.54 12.04 16.64
N GLN A 160 45.91 12.60 15.49
CA GLN A 160 46.28 11.84 14.28
C GLN A 160 47.64 11.12 14.37
N HIS A 161 48.48 11.48 15.34
CA HIS A 161 49.82 10.92 15.52
C HIS A 161 49.91 9.98 16.72
N GLU A 162 49.06 10.18 17.74
CA GLU A 162 49.02 9.36 18.96
C GLU A 162 48.20 8.07 18.78
N PHE A 163 47.18 8.09 17.93
CA PHE A 163 46.34 6.93 17.62
C PHE A 163 46.32 6.77 16.10
N GLY A 164 47.27 5.99 15.58
CA GLY A 164 47.45 5.74 14.14
C GLY A 164 46.23 5.18 13.43
#